data_AF-A0A0B1ZDT2-F1
#
_entry.id   AF-A0A0B1ZDT2-F1
#
_cell.length_a   1.000
_cell.length_b   1.000
_cell.length_c   1.000
_cell.angle_alpha   90.00
_cell.angle_beta   90.00
_cell.angle_gamma   90.00
#
_symmetry.space_group_name_H-M   'P 1'
#
loop_
_entity.id
_entity.type
_entity.pdbx_description
1 polymer ?
#
loop_
_entity_poly.entity_id
_entity_poly.type
_entity_poly.pdbx_seq_one_letter_code
_entity_poly.pdbx_strand_id
1 'polypeptide(L)'
;MNEALKEIPQRILNLAVGALAQANTHAVYFDPGNEHWEHICVLNTAHAGELFLKAIIAREHPLLIFKDVFGLDDNSGSLLDIETLVRRGRTHDFERLPQILWATTGTRLPNPKCFEQLRQARNSIQHFCAPEQRDFRRLSLEFIYTIIDPLIADAFDLCAIEYHEDHSVSYDYVVGALLRSELKFTVPGDFTVTEIDMSKELEGASSVYRNWVRQQMKRVGRIDLIS
;
A
#
# COMPACT_ATOMS: atom_id res chain seq x y z
N MET A 1 5.96 28.99 3.63
CA MET A 1 5.85 27.88 2.66
C MET A 1 4.76 28.22 1.66
N ASN A 2 5.01 28.10 0.36
CA ASN A 2 4.02 28.33 -0.70
C ASN A 2 2.79 27.41 -0.48
N GLU A 3 1.56 27.96 -0.53
CA GLU A 3 0.33 27.18 -0.30
C GLU A 3 0.23 25.98 -1.26
N ALA A 4 0.70 26.12 -2.50
CA ALA A 4 0.70 25.02 -3.46
C ALA A 4 1.54 23.81 -3.00
N LEU A 5 2.56 24.02 -2.17
CA LEU A 5 3.37 22.95 -1.60
C LEU A 5 2.61 22.18 -0.52
N LYS A 6 1.73 22.85 0.24
CA LYS A 6 0.98 22.24 1.34
C LYS A 6 -0.01 21.17 0.86
N GLU A 7 -0.47 21.28 -0.38
CA GLU A 7 -1.41 20.31 -0.95
C GLU A 7 -0.73 19.06 -1.52
N ILE A 8 0.59 19.08 -1.74
CA ILE A 8 1.34 17.96 -2.33
C ILE A 8 1.12 16.64 -1.58
N PRO A 9 1.23 16.57 -0.24
CA PRO A 9 1.05 15.31 0.49
C PRO A 9 -0.34 14.70 0.25
N GLN A 10 -1.39 15.53 0.30
CA GLN A 10 -2.77 15.07 0.09
C GLN A 10 -3.02 14.65 -1.36
N ARG A 11 -2.45 15.36 -2.34
CA ARG A 11 -2.57 15.00 -3.77
C ARG A 11 -1.91 13.65 -4.06
N ILE A 12 -0.73 13.41 -3.48
CA ILE A 12 -0.04 12.12 -3.58
C ILE A 12 -0.85 11.03 -2.88
N LEU A 13 -1.38 11.29 -1.68
CA LEU A 13 -2.21 10.35 -0.93
C LEU A 13 -3.44 9.90 -1.72
N ASN A 14 -4.17 10.84 -2.34
CA ASN A 14 -5.35 10.52 -3.14
C ASN A 14 -5.01 9.60 -4.32
N LEU A 15 -3.87 9.82 -4.98
CA LEU A 15 -3.39 8.93 -6.04
C LEU A 15 -2.95 7.56 -5.49
N ALA A 16 -2.28 7.55 -4.33
CA ALA A 16 -1.84 6.33 -3.66
C ALA A 16 -3.02 5.41 -3.32
N VAL A 17 -4.13 5.99 -2.84
CA VAL A 17 -5.37 5.27 -2.56
C VAL A 17 -5.96 4.62 -3.82
N GLY A 18 -6.00 5.35 -4.95
CA GLY A 18 -6.43 4.77 -6.22
C GLY A 18 -5.54 3.61 -6.68
N ALA A 19 -4.22 3.78 -6.57
CA ALA A 19 -3.27 2.71 -6.90
C ALA A 19 -3.40 1.48 -5.97
N LEU A 20 -3.70 1.71 -4.68
CA LEU A 20 -3.94 0.64 -3.70
C LEU A 20 -5.20 -0.14 -4.04
N ALA A 21 -6.30 0.54 -4.41
CA ALA A 21 -7.54 -0.12 -4.80
C ALA A 21 -7.30 -1.10 -5.95
N GLN A 22 -6.60 -0.66 -7.00
CA GLN A 22 -6.21 -1.52 -8.12
C GLN A 22 -5.27 -2.65 -7.71
N ALA A 23 -4.30 -2.38 -6.83
CA ALA A 23 -3.37 -3.39 -6.35
C ALA A 23 -4.09 -4.50 -5.57
N ASN A 24 -4.97 -4.14 -4.64
CA ASN A 24 -5.81 -5.08 -3.89
C ASN A 24 -6.72 -5.87 -4.82
N THR A 25 -7.43 -5.21 -5.75
CA THR A 25 -8.32 -5.89 -6.69
C THR A 25 -7.56 -6.95 -7.51
N HIS A 26 -6.46 -6.58 -8.15
CA HIS A 26 -5.72 -7.51 -9.00
C HIS A 26 -5.02 -8.63 -8.20
N ALA A 27 -4.71 -8.40 -6.93
CA ALA A 27 -4.14 -9.42 -6.06
C ALA A 27 -5.18 -10.42 -5.54
N VAL A 28 -6.42 -9.97 -5.29
CA VAL A 28 -7.50 -10.79 -4.70
C VAL A 28 -8.32 -11.51 -5.76
N TYR A 29 -8.75 -10.80 -6.80
CA TYR A 29 -9.76 -11.30 -7.74
C TYR A 29 -9.11 -11.99 -8.93
N PHE A 30 -9.59 -13.19 -9.26
CA PHE A 30 -9.18 -13.92 -10.45
C PHE A 30 -10.25 -13.77 -11.52
N ASP A 31 -9.83 -13.34 -12.71
CA ASP A 31 -10.69 -13.25 -13.89
C ASP A 31 -10.07 -14.09 -15.01
N PRO A 32 -10.74 -15.18 -15.45
CA PRO A 32 -10.29 -16.04 -16.55
C PRO A 32 -10.06 -15.34 -17.90
N GLY A 33 -10.38 -14.06 -18.06
CA GLY A 33 -10.05 -13.26 -19.26
C GLY A 33 -8.84 -12.34 -19.10
N ASN A 34 -8.26 -12.22 -17.90
CA ASN A 34 -7.29 -11.18 -17.54
C ASN A 34 -6.00 -11.76 -16.93
N GLU A 35 -5.34 -12.65 -17.66
CA GLU A 35 -4.09 -13.31 -17.24
C GLU A 35 -2.97 -12.33 -16.86
N HIS A 36 -2.96 -11.14 -17.45
CA HIS A 36 -1.96 -10.10 -17.19
C HIS A 36 -2.11 -9.43 -15.80
N TRP A 37 -3.24 -9.60 -15.11
CA TRP A 37 -3.47 -9.01 -13.77
C TRP A 37 -2.46 -9.48 -12.74
N GLU A 38 -1.94 -10.70 -12.88
CA GLU A 38 -0.92 -11.23 -11.99
C GLU A 38 0.40 -10.43 -12.07
N HIS A 39 0.74 -9.89 -13.24
CA HIS A 39 1.91 -9.01 -13.38
C HIS A 39 1.59 -7.57 -13.01
N ILE A 40 0.40 -7.08 -13.42
CA ILE A 40 -0.04 -5.71 -13.12
C ILE A 40 -0.19 -5.50 -11.61
N CYS A 41 -0.63 -6.51 -10.83
CA CYS A 41 -0.77 -6.36 -9.38
C CYS A 41 0.55 -5.99 -8.71
N VAL A 42 1.70 -6.53 -9.16
CA VAL A 42 3.03 -6.16 -8.65
C VAL A 42 3.38 -4.72 -8.99
N LEU A 43 3.08 -4.29 -10.22
CA LEU A 43 3.35 -2.92 -10.66
C LEU A 43 2.50 -1.91 -9.88
N ASN A 44 1.21 -2.19 -9.72
CA ASN A 44 0.30 -1.35 -8.95
C ASN A 44 0.66 -1.32 -7.47
N THR A 45 1.04 -2.47 -6.89
CA THR A 45 1.49 -2.56 -5.50
C THR A 45 2.76 -1.74 -5.27
N ALA A 46 3.74 -1.85 -6.17
CA ALA A 46 4.96 -1.05 -6.09
C ALA A 46 4.67 0.45 -6.26
N HIS A 47 3.76 0.81 -7.17
CA HIS A 47 3.34 2.19 -7.37
C HIS A 47 2.63 2.76 -6.14
N ALA A 48 1.67 2.02 -5.56
CA ALA A 48 0.99 2.39 -4.32
C ALA A 48 2.00 2.58 -3.18
N GLY A 49 2.91 1.61 -3.00
CA GLY A 49 3.98 1.70 -2.00
C GLY A 49 4.88 2.93 -2.21
N GLU A 50 5.27 3.23 -3.45
CA GLU A 50 6.05 4.42 -3.78
C GLU A 50 5.33 5.71 -3.39
N LEU A 51 4.04 5.81 -3.73
CA LEU A 51 3.23 6.99 -3.46
C LEU A 51 2.93 7.16 -1.97
N PHE A 52 2.58 6.10 -1.24
CA PHE A 52 2.35 6.20 0.21
C PHE A 52 3.62 6.61 0.96
N LEU A 53 4.77 6.00 0.65
CA LEU A 53 6.03 6.41 1.26
C LEU A 53 6.33 7.89 0.99
N LYS A 54 6.12 8.36 -0.26
CA LYS A 54 6.25 9.78 -0.61
C LYS A 54 5.24 10.66 0.10
N ALA A 55 3.98 10.24 0.25
CA ALA A 55 2.96 10.99 0.96
C ALA A 55 3.33 11.16 2.44
N ILE A 56 3.81 10.09 3.09
CA ILE A 56 4.28 10.12 4.48
C ILE A 56 5.48 11.07 4.62
N ILE A 57 6.50 10.94 3.77
CA ILE A 57 7.67 11.85 3.77
C ILE A 57 7.26 13.31 3.54
N ALA A 58 6.34 13.55 2.60
CA ALA A 58 5.90 14.90 2.24
C ALA A 58 5.11 15.59 3.37
N ARG A 59 4.51 14.84 4.30
CA ARG A 59 3.85 15.41 5.49
C ARG A 59 4.85 16.10 6.42
N GLU A 60 6.07 15.57 6.54
CA GLU A 60 7.13 16.25 7.29
C GLU A 60 7.52 17.55 6.59
N HIS A 61 7.81 17.46 5.30
CA HIS A 61 7.99 18.63 4.45
C HIS A 61 7.91 18.24 2.95
N PRO A 62 7.09 18.93 2.12
CA PRO A 62 6.85 18.55 0.73
C PRO A 62 8.10 18.45 -0.15
N LEU A 63 9.13 19.25 0.13
CA LEU A 63 10.36 19.23 -0.66
C LEU A 63 11.26 18.00 -0.40
N LEU A 64 11.01 17.23 0.67
CA LEU A 64 11.84 16.06 1.03
C LEU A 64 11.66 14.87 0.08
N ILE A 65 10.65 14.90 -0.79
CA ILE A 65 10.47 13.85 -1.81
C ILE A 65 11.36 14.06 -3.03
N PHE A 66 12.01 15.23 -3.16
CA PHE A 66 12.83 15.60 -4.31
C PHE A 66 14.31 15.28 -4.09
N LYS A 67 14.96 14.70 -5.11
CA LYS A 67 16.38 14.31 -5.09
C LYS A 67 17.32 15.50 -5.05
N ASP A 68 16.95 16.57 -5.76
CA ASP A 68 17.76 17.77 -5.91
C ASP A 68 16.85 18.99 -5.81
N VAL A 69 16.78 19.55 -4.60
CA VAL A 69 16.00 20.76 -4.34
C VAL A 69 16.76 22.01 -4.80
N PHE A 70 18.09 21.99 -4.74
CA PHE A 70 18.91 23.15 -5.11
C PHE A 70 18.92 23.37 -6.63
N GLY A 71 18.85 22.30 -7.43
CA GLY A 71 18.64 22.39 -8.88
C GLY A 71 17.29 22.99 -9.31
N LEU A 72 16.37 23.24 -8.37
CA LEU A 72 15.10 23.92 -8.63
C LEU A 72 15.20 25.44 -8.47
N ASP A 73 16.28 25.96 -7.86
CA ASP A 73 16.52 27.39 -7.75
C ASP A 73 16.94 27.95 -9.12
N ASP A 74 16.21 28.96 -9.60
CA ASP A 74 16.52 29.67 -10.84
C ASP A 74 17.30 30.97 -10.58
N ASN A 75 17.73 31.21 -9.33
CA ASN A 75 18.44 32.41 -8.87
C ASN A 75 17.65 33.72 -9.11
N SER A 76 16.34 33.64 -9.36
CA SER A 76 15.48 34.82 -9.54
C SER A 76 15.11 35.52 -8.22
N GLY A 77 15.42 34.89 -7.07
CA GLY A 77 15.03 35.36 -5.74
C GLY A 77 13.54 35.18 -5.43
N SER A 78 12.78 34.52 -6.32
CA SER A 78 11.36 34.21 -6.12
C SER A 78 11.16 32.94 -5.29
N LEU A 79 9.99 32.81 -4.66
CA LEU A 79 9.62 31.56 -3.97
C LEU A 79 9.38 30.46 -5.00
N LEU A 80 9.84 29.24 -4.69
CA LEU A 80 9.60 28.07 -5.53
C LEU A 80 8.09 27.87 -5.78
N ASP A 81 7.72 27.79 -7.05
CA ASP A 81 6.35 27.59 -7.51
C ASP A 81 6.10 26.15 -7.97
N ILE A 82 4.82 25.82 -8.14
CA ILE A 82 4.40 24.48 -8.54
C ILE A 82 4.76 24.18 -10.00
N GLU A 83 4.79 25.19 -10.88
CA GLU A 83 5.12 25.03 -12.29
C GLU A 83 6.57 24.55 -12.46
N THR A 84 7.49 25.14 -11.70
CA THR A 84 8.90 24.73 -11.65
C THR A 84 9.04 23.32 -11.14
N LEU A 85 8.30 22.94 -10.10
CA LEU A 85 8.25 21.57 -9.60
C LEU A 85 7.73 20.56 -10.63
N VAL A 86 6.66 20.89 -11.36
CA VAL A 86 6.11 20.02 -12.41
C VAL A 86 7.12 19.84 -13.55
N ARG A 87 7.80 20.93 -13.96
CA ARG A 87 8.71 20.90 -15.10
C ARG A 87 10.07 20.29 -14.79
N ARG A 88 10.62 20.56 -13.61
CA ARG A 88 12.02 20.23 -13.25
C ARG A 88 12.15 19.26 -12.09
N GLY A 89 11.09 19.08 -11.30
CA GLY A 89 11.09 18.22 -10.13
C GLY A 89 11.46 16.78 -10.46
N ARG A 90 12.48 16.27 -9.77
CA ARG A 90 12.86 14.85 -9.81
C ARG A 90 12.72 14.27 -8.41
N THR A 91 11.78 13.35 -8.23
CA THR A 91 11.54 12.71 -6.93
C THR A 91 12.45 11.50 -6.70
N HIS A 92 12.63 11.11 -5.45
CA HIS A 92 13.35 9.88 -5.09
C HIS A 92 12.74 8.64 -5.77
N ASP A 93 13.60 7.71 -6.19
CA ASP A 93 13.17 6.43 -6.76
C ASP A 93 12.71 5.50 -5.64
N PHE A 94 11.84 4.54 -5.99
CA PHE A 94 11.25 3.57 -5.08
C PHE A 94 12.27 2.95 -4.11
N GLU A 95 13.44 2.53 -4.60
CA GLU A 95 14.48 1.87 -3.79
C GLU A 95 15.12 2.75 -2.71
N ARG A 96 15.05 4.08 -2.87
CA ARG A 96 15.61 5.04 -1.90
C ARG A 96 14.62 5.40 -0.81
N LEU A 97 13.32 5.26 -1.07
CA LEU A 97 12.27 5.73 -0.17
C LEU A 97 12.35 5.14 1.25
N PRO A 98 12.70 3.86 1.49
CA PRO A 98 12.83 3.36 2.86
C PRO A 98 13.89 4.10 3.69
N GLN A 99 14.99 4.53 3.05
CA GLN A 99 16.06 5.29 3.72
C GLN A 99 15.61 6.72 4.01
N ILE A 100 14.94 7.36 3.04
CA ILE A 100 14.40 8.71 3.21
C ILE A 100 13.32 8.73 4.28
N LEU A 101 12.37 7.78 4.25
CA LEU A 101 11.32 7.62 5.28
C LEU A 101 11.95 7.61 6.67
N TRP A 102 12.93 6.74 6.89
CA TRP A 102 13.59 6.65 8.19
C TRP A 102 14.30 7.95 8.57
N ALA A 103 15.03 8.57 7.65
CA ALA A 103 15.79 9.78 7.93
C ALA A 103 14.89 10.97 8.26
N THR A 104 13.69 11.05 7.67
CA THR A 104 12.79 12.20 7.84
C THR A 104 11.75 12.00 8.92
N THR A 105 11.29 10.76 9.16
CA THR A 105 10.21 10.46 10.12
C THR A 105 10.66 9.64 11.34
N GLY A 106 11.84 9.02 11.27
CA GLY A 106 12.27 8.00 12.25
C GLY A 106 11.64 6.62 12.03
N THR A 107 10.63 6.49 11.18
CA THR A 107 9.91 5.23 10.93
C THR A 107 10.72 4.27 10.07
N ARG A 108 10.84 3.02 10.53
CA ARG A 108 11.47 1.92 9.77
C ARG A 108 10.41 1.19 8.95
N LEU A 109 10.82 0.65 7.81
CA LEU A 109 9.96 -0.19 6.99
C LEU A 109 9.65 -1.51 7.73
N PRO A 110 8.37 -1.89 7.92
CA PRO A 110 8.04 -3.03 8.80
C PRO A 110 8.49 -4.39 8.28
N ASN A 111 8.47 -4.63 6.97
CA ASN A 111 8.91 -5.89 6.34
C ASN A 111 9.93 -5.63 5.19
N PRO A 112 11.21 -5.35 5.51
CA PRO A 112 12.23 -5.07 4.50
C PRO A 112 12.48 -6.21 3.50
N LYS A 113 12.28 -7.46 3.93
CA LYS A 113 12.45 -8.64 3.07
C LYS A 113 11.41 -8.67 1.96
N CYS A 114 10.13 -8.48 2.31
CA CYS A 114 9.04 -8.40 1.33
C CYS A 114 9.24 -7.20 0.38
N PHE A 115 9.71 -6.06 0.90
CA PHE A 115 10.02 -4.91 0.06
C PHE A 115 11.05 -5.21 -1.03
N GLU A 116 12.18 -5.80 -0.66
CA GLU A 116 13.23 -6.15 -1.61
C GLU A 116 12.73 -7.18 -2.63
N GLN A 117 11.95 -8.15 -2.17
CA GLN A 117 11.29 -9.13 -3.00
C GLN A 117 10.35 -8.50 -4.04
N LEU A 118 9.52 -7.53 -3.66
CA LEU A 118 8.64 -6.81 -4.58
C LEU A 118 9.45 -5.91 -5.53
N ARG A 119 10.48 -5.21 -5.04
CA ARG A 119 11.38 -4.37 -5.85
C ARG A 119 11.99 -5.16 -7.00
N GLN A 120 12.52 -6.35 -6.70
CA GLN A 120 13.09 -7.24 -7.71
C GLN A 120 12.03 -7.72 -8.71
N ALA A 121 10.85 -8.15 -8.22
CA ALA A 121 9.77 -8.60 -9.10
C ALA A 121 9.30 -7.49 -10.05
N ARG A 122 9.08 -6.28 -9.54
CA ARG A 122 8.73 -5.09 -10.33
C ARG A 122 9.77 -4.83 -11.41
N ASN A 123 11.06 -4.80 -11.05
CA ASN A 123 12.14 -4.54 -12.00
C ASN A 123 12.21 -5.62 -13.11
N SER A 124 12.05 -6.90 -12.74
CA SER A 124 11.99 -8.00 -13.70
C SER A 124 10.81 -7.85 -14.68
N ILE A 125 9.60 -7.64 -14.16
CA ILE A 125 8.38 -7.51 -14.97
C ILE A 125 8.45 -6.28 -15.89
N GLN A 126 8.95 -5.14 -15.41
CA GLN A 126 8.99 -3.90 -16.20
C GLN A 126 10.00 -3.91 -17.34
N HIS A 127 11.14 -4.59 -17.17
CA HIS A 127 12.30 -4.41 -18.06
C HIS A 127 12.75 -5.68 -18.77
N PHE A 128 12.34 -6.85 -18.31
CA PHE A 128 12.85 -8.12 -18.82
C PHE A 128 11.70 -9.08 -19.13
N CYS A 129 11.33 -9.90 -18.16
CA CYS A 129 10.28 -10.90 -18.25
C CYS A 129 9.74 -11.19 -16.84
N ALA A 130 8.52 -11.72 -16.77
CA ALA A 130 7.97 -12.19 -15.51
C ALA A 130 8.72 -13.46 -15.05
N PRO A 131 9.27 -13.48 -13.81
CA PRO A 131 9.88 -14.69 -13.26
C PRO A 131 8.91 -15.88 -13.28
N GLU A 132 9.34 -17.01 -13.83
CA GLU A 132 8.57 -18.25 -13.75
C GLU A 132 8.50 -18.71 -12.27
N GLN A 133 7.34 -19.25 -11.85
CA GLN A 133 7.13 -19.92 -10.55
C GLN A 133 7.02 -19.02 -9.31
N ARG A 134 6.61 -17.75 -9.47
CA ARG A 134 6.37 -16.86 -8.33
C ARG A 134 4.91 -16.46 -8.24
N ASP A 135 4.30 -16.71 -7.09
CA ASP A 135 2.95 -16.23 -6.78
C ASP A 135 2.98 -14.72 -6.53
N PHE A 136 2.74 -13.96 -7.60
CA PHE A 136 2.82 -12.50 -7.57
C PHE A 136 1.64 -11.86 -6.84
N ARG A 137 0.48 -12.52 -6.83
CA ARG A 137 -0.70 -12.12 -6.07
C ARG A 137 -0.41 -12.18 -4.58
N ARG A 138 0.13 -13.31 -4.10
CA ARG A 138 0.55 -13.46 -2.70
C ARG A 138 1.63 -12.46 -2.31
N LEU A 139 2.64 -12.25 -3.16
CA LEU A 139 3.68 -11.24 -2.90
C LEU A 139 3.08 -9.84 -2.75
N SER A 140 2.13 -9.50 -3.61
CA SER A 140 1.43 -8.20 -3.57
C SER A 140 0.60 -8.04 -2.30
N LEU A 141 -0.17 -9.06 -1.91
CA LEU A 141 -0.91 -9.06 -0.64
C LEU A 141 0.04 -8.95 0.56
N GLU A 142 1.12 -9.71 0.59
CA GLU A 142 2.10 -9.62 1.68
C GLU A 142 2.67 -8.19 1.78
N PHE A 143 3.01 -7.56 0.65
CA PHE A 143 3.51 -6.20 0.65
C PHE A 143 2.45 -5.20 1.13
N ILE A 144 1.21 -5.31 0.64
CA ILE A 144 0.11 -4.44 1.06
C ILE A 144 -0.08 -4.53 2.57
N TYR A 145 -0.23 -5.74 3.12
CA TYR A 145 -0.68 -5.91 4.50
C TYR A 145 0.44 -5.97 5.54
N THR A 146 1.69 -6.19 5.13
CA THR A 146 2.85 -6.14 6.05
C THR A 146 3.65 -4.86 5.95
N ILE A 147 3.39 -3.99 4.97
CA ILE A 147 4.10 -2.72 4.79
C ILE A 147 3.13 -1.56 4.64
N ILE A 148 2.28 -1.56 3.61
CA ILE A 148 1.41 -0.41 3.33
C ILE A 148 0.40 -0.21 4.45
N ASP A 149 -0.39 -1.23 4.76
CA ASP A 149 -1.47 -1.20 5.76
C ASP A 149 -1.03 -0.64 7.12
N PRO A 150 0.02 -1.16 7.79
CA PRO A 150 0.46 -0.59 9.06
C PRO A 150 1.01 0.84 8.94
N LEU A 151 1.63 1.20 7.81
CA LEU A 151 2.15 2.56 7.60
C LEU A 151 1.01 3.56 7.38
N ILE A 152 -0.03 3.20 6.64
CA ILE A 152 -1.15 4.11 6.36
C ILE A 152 -2.11 4.19 7.54
N ALA A 153 -2.24 3.12 8.33
CA ALA A 153 -2.98 3.15 9.59
C ALA A 153 -2.33 4.15 10.56
N ASP A 154 -1.01 4.07 10.74
CA ASP A 154 -0.28 4.98 11.64
C ASP A 154 -0.25 6.43 11.11
N ALA A 155 0.02 6.61 9.82
CA ALA A 155 0.19 7.95 9.26
C ALA A 155 -1.13 8.67 8.96
N PHE A 156 -2.17 7.94 8.55
CA PHE A 156 -3.39 8.52 7.97
C PHE A 156 -4.69 7.98 8.55
N ASP A 157 -4.65 7.06 9.52
CA ASP A 157 -5.83 6.39 10.10
C ASP A 157 -6.68 5.66 9.03
N LEU A 158 -6.00 5.05 8.05
CA LEU A 158 -6.63 4.31 6.95
C LEU A 158 -6.46 2.80 7.10
N CYS A 159 -7.45 2.02 6.66
CA CYS A 159 -7.38 0.56 6.60
C CYS A 159 -7.23 0.09 5.15
N ALA A 160 -6.21 -0.69 4.83
CA ALA A 160 -5.96 -1.08 3.43
C ALA A 160 -7.08 -1.94 2.83
N ILE A 161 -7.80 -2.69 3.66
CA ILE A 161 -8.92 -3.53 3.21
C ILE A 161 -10.07 -2.73 2.59
N GLU A 162 -10.22 -1.45 2.95
CA GLU A 162 -11.33 -0.59 2.49
C GLU A 162 -11.12 -0.10 1.05
N TYR A 163 -9.96 -0.38 0.45
CA TYR A 163 -9.60 0.09 -0.88
C TYR A 163 -9.54 -1.08 -1.86
N HIS A 164 -10.60 -1.24 -2.63
CA HIS A 164 -10.73 -2.13 -3.79
C HIS A 164 -11.71 -1.52 -4.80
N GLU A 165 -11.72 -2.03 -6.03
CA GLU A 165 -12.52 -1.46 -7.14
C GLU A 165 -13.95 -1.99 -7.20
N ASP A 166 -14.22 -3.15 -6.58
CA ASP A 166 -15.58 -3.69 -6.54
C ASP A 166 -16.42 -3.02 -5.45
N HIS A 167 -17.08 -1.93 -5.80
CA HIS A 167 -17.96 -1.21 -4.88
C HIS A 167 -19.33 -1.91 -4.67
N SER A 168 -19.60 -3.02 -5.37
CA SER A 168 -20.88 -3.74 -5.24
C SER A 168 -20.92 -4.69 -4.06
N VAL A 169 -19.74 -5.06 -3.54
CA VAL A 169 -19.54 -5.84 -2.33
C VAL A 169 -18.72 -5.04 -1.33
N SER A 170 -18.77 -5.39 -0.04
CA SER A 170 -17.82 -4.83 0.92
C SER A 170 -16.44 -5.47 0.71
N TYR A 171 -15.53 -5.30 1.65
CA TYR A 171 -14.18 -5.89 1.60
C TYR A 171 -14.16 -7.40 1.89
N ASP A 172 -15.30 -8.09 1.75
CA ASP A 172 -15.49 -9.52 2.01
C ASP A 172 -14.43 -10.41 1.37
N TYR A 173 -14.27 -10.32 0.04
CA TYR A 173 -13.34 -11.19 -0.67
C TYR A 173 -11.88 -10.85 -0.39
N VAL A 174 -11.59 -9.56 -0.12
CA VAL A 174 -10.27 -9.12 0.34
C VAL A 174 -9.97 -9.79 1.69
N VAL A 175 -10.88 -9.67 2.66
CA VAL A 175 -10.75 -10.32 3.97
C VAL A 175 -10.60 -11.83 3.82
N GLY A 176 -11.44 -12.49 3.01
CA GLY A 176 -11.34 -13.93 2.77
C GLY A 176 -9.96 -14.35 2.26
N ALA A 177 -9.39 -13.61 1.31
CA ALA A 177 -8.04 -13.86 0.81
C ALA A 177 -6.96 -13.72 1.91
N LEU A 178 -7.11 -12.73 2.80
CA LEU A 178 -6.18 -12.50 3.92
C LEU A 178 -6.28 -13.58 4.99
N LEU A 179 -7.50 -14.03 5.31
CA LEU A 179 -7.74 -15.11 6.26
C LEU A 179 -7.08 -16.41 5.79
N ARG A 180 -7.29 -16.80 4.53
CA ARG A 180 -6.65 -17.99 3.93
C ARG A 180 -5.12 -17.89 3.85
N SER A 181 -4.59 -16.67 3.73
CA SER A 181 -3.16 -16.41 3.60
C SER A 181 -2.46 -16.15 4.94
N GLU A 182 -3.20 -16.15 6.06
CA GLU A 182 -2.71 -15.77 7.40
C GLU A 182 -2.05 -14.38 7.46
N LEU A 183 -2.52 -13.45 6.64
CA LEU A 183 -2.00 -12.08 6.60
C LEU A 183 -2.79 -11.21 7.57
N LYS A 184 -2.10 -10.68 8.58
CA LYS A 184 -2.69 -9.70 9.50
C LYS A 184 -2.98 -8.39 8.77
N PHE A 185 -4.05 -7.72 9.18
CA PHE A 185 -4.49 -6.45 8.61
C PHE A 185 -5.09 -5.57 9.69
N THR A 186 -5.14 -4.27 9.41
CA THR A 186 -5.79 -3.26 10.24
C THR A 186 -7.29 -3.44 10.11
N VAL A 187 -7.95 -3.67 11.26
CA VAL A 187 -9.39 -3.93 11.31
C VAL A 187 -10.11 -2.63 11.67
N PRO A 188 -10.98 -2.08 10.79
CA PRO A 188 -11.73 -0.86 11.05
C PRO A 188 -12.70 -1.04 12.23
N GLY A 189 -13.11 0.07 12.85
CA GLY A 189 -13.96 0.04 14.05
C GLY A 189 -15.37 -0.50 13.80
N ASP A 190 -15.88 -0.32 12.59
CA ASP A 190 -17.18 -0.76 12.11
C ASP A 190 -17.10 -2.04 11.24
N PHE A 191 -16.10 -2.89 11.53
CA PHE A 191 -15.82 -4.09 10.74
C PHE A 191 -17.05 -4.96 10.48
N THR A 192 -17.27 -5.32 9.22
CA THR A 192 -18.38 -6.16 8.79
C THR A 192 -18.05 -6.96 7.53
N VAL A 193 -18.57 -8.18 7.47
CA VAL A 193 -18.57 -9.04 6.27
C VAL A 193 -19.94 -9.71 6.17
N THR A 194 -20.41 -9.93 4.95
CA THR A 194 -21.74 -10.46 4.61
C THR A 194 -21.70 -11.63 3.62
N GLU A 195 -20.72 -11.66 2.71
CA GLU A 195 -20.63 -12.66 1.63
C GLU A 195 -19.76 -13.86 2.00
N ILE A 196 -18.86 -13.69 2.99
CA ILE A 196 -17.95 -14.74 3.44
C ILE A 196 -18.32 -15.30 4.81
N ASP A 197 -18.01 -16.57 5.02
CA ASP A 197 -18.07 -17.25 6.32
C ASP A 197 -16.65 -17.30 6.90
N MET A 198 -16.32 -16.41 7.84
CA MET A 198 -14.96 -16.32 8.38
C MET A 198 -14.53 -17.60 9.09
N SER A 199 -15.47 -18.33 9.72
CA SER A 199 -15.17 -19.62 10.36
C SER A 199 -14.68 -20.63 9.34
N LYS A 200 -15.29 -20.70 8.16
CA LYS A 200 -14.82 -21.54 7.04
C LYS A 200 -13.49 -21.08 6.47
N GLU A 201 -13.33 -19.79 6.21
CA GLU A 201 -12.07 -19.24 5.67
C GLU A 201 -10.87 -19.48 6.61
N LEU A 202 -11.13 -19.65 7.90
CA LEU A 202 -10.12 -19.94 8.91
C LEU A 202 -9.82 -21.44 9.11
N GLU A 203 -10.54 -22.38 8.48
CA GLU A 203 -10.40 -23.83 8.69
C GLU A 203 -8.98 -24.37 8.41
N GLY A 204 -8.24 -23.74 7.50
CA GLY A 204 -6.84 -24.07 7.20
C GLY A 204 -5.80 -23.30 8.02
N ALA A 205 -6.21 -22.24 8.72
CA ALA A 205 -5.29 -21.31 9.37
C ALA A 205 -4.71 -21.85 10.69
N SER A 206 -3.48 -21.43 10.99
CA SER A 206 -2.76 -21.76 12.22
C SER A 206 -3.49 -21.28 13.47
N SER A 207 -3.25 -21.98 14.59
CA SER A 207 -3.83 -21.61 15.89
C SER A 207 -3.40 -20.21 16.36
N VAL A 208 -2.16 -19.81 16.04
CA VAL A 208 -1.63 -18.48 16.34
C VAL A 208 -2.41 -17.41 15.58
N TYR A 209 -2.65 -17.61 14.29
CA TYR A 209 -3.39 -16.66 13.47
C TYR A 209 -4.87 -16.57 13.89
N ARG A 210 -5.53 -17.71 14.12
CA ARG A 210 -6.91 -17.75 14.65
C ARG A 210 -7.06 -17.00 15.97
N ASN A 211 -6.07 -17.12 16.86
CA ASN A 211 -6.07 -16.38 18.12
C ASN A 211 -5.94 -14.86 17.90
N TRP A 212 -5.12 -14.43 16.94
CA TRP A 212 -5.05 -13.02 16.56
C TRP A 212 -6.40 -12.51 16.01
N VAL A 213 -7.03 -13.25 15.09
CA VAL A 213 -8.35 -12.87 14.55
C VAL A 213 -9.38 -12.77 15.67
N ARG A 214 -9.42 -13.75 16.59
CA ARG A 214 -10.32 -13.72 17.75
C ARG A 214 -10.13 -12.48 18.62
N GLN A 215 -8.88 -12.05 18.85
CA GLN A 215 -8.60 -10.82 19.59
C GLN A 215 -9.10 -9.58 18.85
N GLN A 216 -8.92 -9.51 17.52
CA GLN A 216 -9.43 -8.40 16.73
C GLN A 216 -10.95 -8.35 16.72
N MET A 217 -11.63 -9.48 16.48
CA MET A 217 -13.09 -9.56 16.49
C MET A 217 -13.66 -9.19 17.85
N LYS A 218 -13.00 -9.58 18.95
CA LYS A 218 -13.37 -9.14 20.30
C LYS A 218 -13.19 -7.62 20.46
N ARG A 219 -12.12 -7.03 19.93
CA ARG A 219 -11.85 -5.58 19.99
C ARG A 219 -12.95 -4.76 19.31
N VAL A 220 -13.46 -5.22 18.17
CA VAL A 220 -14.49 -4.52 17.39
C VAL A 220 -15.91 -4.99 17.70
N GLY A 221 -16.10 -5.86 18.70
CA GLY A 221 -17.42 -6.33 19.13
C GLY A 221 -18.10 -7.30 18.15
N ARG A 222 -17.33 -7.95 17.26
CA ARG A 222 -17.82 -8.85 16.19
C ARG A 222 -17.43 -10.31 16.38
N ILE A 223 -17.50 -10.82 17.62
CA ILE A 223 -17.16 -12.22 17.93
C ILE A 223 -18.12 -13.22 17.24
N ASP A 224 -19.32 -12.76 16.89
CA ASP A 224 -20.33 -13.49 16.11
C ASP A 224 -19.78 -14.00 14.77
N LEU A 225 -18.86 -13.26 14.14
CA LEU A 225 -18.32 -13.60 12.82
C LEU A 225 -17.43 -14.85 12.81
N ILE A 226 -16.92 -15.27 13.96
CA ILE A 226 -15.98 -16.41 14.08
C ILE A 226 -16.49 -17.50 15.03
N SER A 227 -17.79 -17.45 15.35
CA SER A 227 -18.47 -18.43 16.20
C SER A 227 -18.94 -19.63 15.39
#